data_AF-A0A656JLW3-F1
#
_entry.id   AF-A0A656JLW3-F1
#
_cell.length_a   1.000
_cell.length_b   1.000
_cell.length_c   1.000
_cell.angle_alpha   90.00
_cell.angle_beta   90.00
_cell.angle_gamma   90.00
#
_symmetry.space_group_name_H-M   'P 1'
#
loop_
_entity.id
_entity.type
_entity.pdbx_description
1 polymer ?
#
loop_
_entity_poly.entity_id
_entity_poly.type
_entity_poly.pdbx_seq_one_letter_code
_entity_poly.pdbx_strand_id
1 'polypeptide(L)'
;MENQSLICWGFQPSMYFIRDGCHPCIGELLRLKAAGGVKVRILGWEMPFNSAGMAGEGNLPGKGWPRMNSRALQSSTKDQFEYDRDWFSECAASDGKAAERVNGKSPVFVSRGFSAKERSPVFVSRGFSAKERAEIAYWVRYQALDPNISTRMQLALSASASHHQKSVLVDYEL
;
A
#
# COMPACT_ATOMS: atom_id res chain seq x y z
N MET A 1 -22.00 6.89 6.39
CA MET A 1 -20.72 7.63 6.25
C MET A 1 -19.92 6.94 5.17
N GLU A 2 -19.49 7.65 4.12
CA GLU A 2 -18.85 7.00 2.95
C GLU A 2 -17.42 6.55 3.28
N ASN A 3 -17.10 5.30 2.95
CA ASN A 3 -15.81 4.67 3.23
C ASN A 3 -15.15 4.21 1.93
N GLN A 4 -13.87 4.55 1.74
CA GLN A 4 -13.07 4.08 0.62
C GLN A 4 -11.81 3.38 1.12
N SER A 5 -11.65 2.10 0.75
CA SER A 5 -10.50 1.28 1.12
C SER A 5 -9.81 0.75 -0.13
N LEU A 6 -8.50 0.95 -0.22
CA LEU A 6 -7.70 0.57 -1.39
C LEU A 6 -6.62 -0.42 -0.97
N ILE A 7 -6.58 -1.60 -1.59
CA ILE A 7 -5.58 -2.64 -1.32
C ILE A 7 -4.77 -2.86 -2.57
N CYS A 8 -3.44 -2.72 -2.46
CA CYS A 8 -2.57 -2.73 -3.64
C CYS A 8 -1.19 -3.30 -3.36
N TRP A 9 -0.60 -3.92 -4.38
CA TRP A 9 0.81 -4.30 -4.37
C TRP A 9 1.76 -3.08 -4.37
N GLY A 10 1.41 -2.07 -5.15
CA GLY A 10 2.17 -0.82 -5.26
C GLY A 10 1.23 0.37 -5.37
N PHE A 11 1.69 1.50 -4.83
CA PHE A 11 0.93 2.75 -4.77
C PHE A 11 1.85 3.91 -5.10
N GLN A 12 1.44 4.72 -6.08
CA GLN A 12 2.16 5.91 -6.46
C GLN A 12 1.20 7.11 -6.43
N PRO A 13 1.29 7.98 -5.41
CA PRO A 13 0.40 9.13 -5.23
C PRO A 13 0.30 10.06 -6.44
N SER A 14 1.37 10.23 -7.22
CA SER A 14 1.44 11.14 -8.36
C SER A 14 0.79 10.58 -9.65
N MET A 15 0.22 9.38 -9.62
CA MET A 15 -0.45 8.80 -10.77
C MET A 15 -1.78 9.49 -11.08
N TYR A 16 -2.17 9.49 -12.36
CA TYR A 16 -3.42 10.07 -12.83
C TYR A 16 -4.35 8.99 -13.39
N PHE A 17 -5.63 9.03 -13.00
CA PHE A 17 -6.67 8.25 -13.67
C PHE A 17 -7.00 8.83 -15.05
N ILE A 18 -7.06 10.16 -15.16
CA ILE A 18 -7.30 10.90 -16.41
C ILE A 18 -6.06 11.75 -16.69
N ARG A 19 -5.46 11.57 -17.87
CA ARG A 19 -4.16 12.17 -18.24
C ARG A 19 -4.32 13.38 -19.16
N ASP A 20 -5.13 14.34 -18.75
CA ASP A 20 -5.42 15.56 -19.53
C ASP A 20 -4.71 16.81 -19.00
N GLY A 21 -3.98 16.70 -17.88
CA GLY A 21 -3.30 17.81 -17.24
C GLY A 21 -4.20 18.74 -16.42
N CYS A 22 -5.51 18.48 -16.39
CA CYS A 22 -6.50 19.29 -15.68
C CYS A 22 -7.06 18.57 -14.45
N HIS A 23 -7.12 17.24 -14.47
CA HIS A 23 -7.60 16.46 -13.34
C HIS A 23 -6.51 16.22 -12.29
N PRO A 24 -6.86 16.15 -11.00
CA PRO A 24 -5.89 15.88 -9.94
C PRO A 24 -5.32 14.47 -10.04
N CYS A 25 -4.08 14.31 -9.56
CA CYS A 25 -3.51 12.99 -9.35
C CYS A 25 -4.27 12.23 -8.23
N ILE A 26 -4.08 10.92 -8.15
CA ILE A 26 -4.78 10.06 -7.18
C ILE A 26 -4.48 10.47 -5.74
N GLY A 27 -3.25 10.88 -5.42
CA GLY A 27 -2.87 11.34 -4.09
C GLY A 27 -3.64 12.59 -3.66
N GLU A 28 -3.84 13.53 -4.58
CA GLU A 28 -4.61 14.75 -4.34
C GLU A 28 -6.11 14.47 -4.29
N LEU A 29 -6.62 13.64 -5.20
CA LEU A 29 -8.02 13.22 -5.20
C LEU A 29 -8.42 12.58 -3.86
N LEU A 30 -7.58 11.70 -3.32
CA LEU A 30 -7.82 11.04 -2.04
C LEU A 30 -7.76 12.01 -0.86
N ARG A 31 -6.89 13.05 -0.91
CA ARG A 31 -6.90 14.14 0.06
C ARG A 31 -8.17 14.98 -0.03
N LEU A 32 -8.63 15.32 -1.22
CA LEU A 32 -9.88 16.06 -1.43
C LEU A 32 -11.09 15.27 -0.89
N LYS A 33 -11.13 13.96 -1.13
CA LYS A 33 -12.15 13.06 -0.57
C LYS A 33 -12.09 13.02 0.96
N ALA A 34 -10.90 12.89 1.54
CA ALA A 34 -10.71 12.93 2.99
C ALA A 34 -11.17 14.27 3.60
N ALA A 35 -10.84 15.39 2.96
CA ALA A 35 -11.28 16.72 3.38
C ALA A 35 -12.80 16.90 3.26
N GLY A 36 -13.43 16.24 2.29
CA GLY A 36 -14.89 16.17 2.11
C GLY A 36 -15.61 15.22 3.08
N GLY A 37 -14.90 14.62 4.05
CA GLY A 37 -15.48 13.75 5.07
C GLY A 37 -15.55 12.26 4.70
N VAL A 38 -15.00 11.86 3.55
CA VAL A 38 -14.88 10.44 3.17
C VAL A 38 -13.73 9.80 3.93
N LYS A 39 -13.96 8.62 4.49
CA LYS A 39 -12.90 7.90 5.20
C LYS A 39 -12.04 7.12 4.22
N VAL A 40 -10.82 7.61 3.97
CA VAL A 40 -9.90 7.03 2.99
C VAL A 40 -8.80 6.22 3.68
N ARG A 41 -8.71 4.92 3.34
CA ARG A 41 -7.71 3.98 3.86
C ARG A 41 -7.01 3.27 2.73
N ILE A 42 -5.70 3.16 2.79
CA ILE A 42 -4.92 2.44 1.79
C ILE A 42 -4.03 1.43 2.50
N LEU A 43 -4.12 0.17 2.09
CA LEU A 43 -3.25 -0.91 2.52
C LEU A 43 -2.35 -1.32 1.35
N GLY A 44 -1.08 -0.94 1.44
CA GLY A 44 -0.06 -1.32 0.47
C GLY A 44 0.74 -2.53 0.93
N TRP A 45 1.16 -3.38 -0.01
CA TRP A 45 2.20 -4.37 0.30
C TRP A 45 3.58 -3.71 0.29
N GLU A 46 4.45 -4.10 1.23
CA GLU A 46 5.83 -3.58 1.29
C GLU A 46 6.84 -4.70 1.54
N MET A 47 7.90 -4.72 0.72
CA MET A 47 9.12 -5.46 1.03
C MET A 47 9.85 -4.83 2.21
N PRO A 48 10.53 -5.60 3.07
CA PRO A 48 11.36 -5.05 4.14
C PRO A 48 12.22 -3.89 3.64
N PHE A 49 12.13 -2.74 4.31
CA PHE A 49 12.85 -1.51 3.95
C PHE A 49 12.54 -0.97 2.54
N ASN A 50 11.32 -1.18 2.03
CA ASN A 50 10.89 -0.74 0.70
C ASN A 50 11.84 -1.21 -0.43
N SER A 51 12.37 -2.43 -0.32
CA SER A 51 13.45 -2.91 -1.18
C SER A 51 12.99 -3.57 -2.48
N ALA A 52 11.70 -3.49 -2.85
CA ALA A 52 11.16 -4.16 -4.04
C ALA A 52 11.89 -3.73 -5.33
N GLY A 53 12.32 -2.47 -5.39
CA GLY A 53 13.09 -1.95 -6.53
C GLY A 53 14.44 -2.65 -6.76
N MET A 54 15.00 -3.33 -5.75
CA MET A 54 16.21 -4.14 -5.94
C MET A 54 15.95 -5.41 -6.77
N ALA A 55 14.70 -5.87 -6.83
CA ALA A 55 14.28 -6.98 -7.68
C ALA A 55 13.82 -6.51 -9.08
N GLY A 56 13.96 -5.21 -9.37
CA GLY A 56 13.69 -4.62 -10.69
C GLY A 56 12.47 -3.71 -10.74
N GLU A 57 11.56 -3.73 -9.78
CA GLU A 57 10.34 -2.90 -9.81
C GLU A 57 10.04 -2.26 -8.46
N GLY A 58 10.13 -0.93 -8.39
CA GLY A 58 9.81 -0.17 -7.18
C GLY A 58 8.30 -0.04 -7.00
N ASN A 59 7.74 -0.58 -5.92
CA ASN A 59 6.29 -0.62 -5.71
C ASN A 59 5.75 0.56 -4.87
N LEU A 60 6.57 1.15 -4.00
CA LEU A 60 6.22 2.32 -3.18
C LEU A 60 7.26 3.44 -3.37
N PRO A 61 7.32 4.05 -4.56
CA PRO A 61 8.33 5.06 -4.87
C PRO A 61 8.30 6.21 -3.86
N GLY A 62 9.45 6.53 -3.27
CA GLY A 62 9.58 7.65 -2.32
C GLY A 62 9.20 7.34 -0.87
N LYS A 63 8.60 6.18 -0.57
CA LYS A 63 8.21 5.81 0.80
C LYS A 63 9.41 5.47 1.68
N GLY A 64 9.50 6.10 2.86
CA GLY A 64 10.40 5.74 3.95
C GLY A 64 11.89 5.96 3.66
N TRP A 65 12.74 5.42 4.55
CA TRP A 65 14.20 5.31 4.40
C TRP A 65 14.63 3.92 4.89
N PRO A 66 15.58 3.23 4.24
CA PRO A 66 16.34 3.61 3.04
C PRO A 66 15.55 3.48 1.72
N ARG A 67 15.92 4.25 0.68
CA ARG A 67 15.17 4.37 -0.61
C ARG A 67 15.87 3.71 -1.79
N MET A 68 16.53 2.58 -1.55
CA MET A 68 17.38 1.89 -2.55
C MET A 68 16.55 1.46 -3.76
N ASN A 69 16.95 1.89 -4.96
CA ASN A 69 16.27 1.60 -6.23
C ASN A 69 14.75 1.88 -6.21
N SER A 70 14.30 2.83 -5.38
CA SER A 70 12.88 3.17 -5.23
C SER A 70 12.21 3.70 -6.51
N ARG A 71 13.00 4.04 -7.55
CA ARG A 71 12.54 4.45 -8.88
C ARG A 71 12.75 3.38 -9.96
N ALA A 72 13.11 2.15 -9.59
CA ALA A 72 13.31 1.08 -10.57
C ALA A 72 12.04 0.88 -11.41
N LEU A 73 12.19 0.94 -12.74
CA LEU A 73 11.12 0.88 -13.74
C LEU A 73 10.02 1.96 -13.61
N GLN A 74 10.26 3.01 -12.83
CA GLN A 74 9.34 4.15 -12.72
C GLN A 74 9.60 5.16 -13.84
N SER A 75 8.55 5.56 -14.54
CA SER A 75 8.60 6.62 -15.56
C SER A 75 8.30 8.00 -14.98
N SER A 76 8.16 8.11 -13.65
CA SER A 76 7.82 9.36 -12.99
C SER A 76 8.91 10.41 -13.12
N THR A 77 8.48 11.65 -13.33
CA THR A 77 9.38 12.81 -13.31
C THR A 77 9.97 13.00 -11.91
N LYS A 78 10.99 13.86 -11.80
CA LYS A 78 11.57 14.20 -10.50
C LYS A 78 10.52 14.82 -9.57
N ASP A 79 9.72 15.76 -10.09
CA ASP A 79 8.70 16.46 -9.30
C ASP A 79 7.60 15.50 -8.83
N GLN A 80 7.19 14.55 -9.68
CA GLN A 80 6.26 13.49 -9.31
C GLN A 80 6.81 12.61 -8.19
N PHE A 81 8.09 12.24 -8.26
CA PHE A 81 8.74 11.44 -7.23
C PHE A 81 8.90 12.21 -5.90
N GLU A 82 9.14 13.52 -5.95
CA GLU A 82 9.19 14.37 -4.77
C GLU A 82 7.79 14.51 -4.13
N TYR A 83 6.75 14.68 -4.95
CA TYR A 83 5.36 14.64 -4.49
C TYR A 83 5.03 13.31 -3.81
N ASP A 84 5.40 12.17 -4.41
CA ASP A 84 5.16 10.84 -3.84
C ASP A 84 5.81 10.71 -2.46
N ARG A 85 7.07 11.16 -2.33
CA ARG A 85 7.80 11.16 -1.05
C ARG A 85 7.06 11.98 0.00
N ASP A 86 6.67 13.20 -0.35
CA ASP A 86 6.03 14.12 0.59
C ASP A 86 4.66 13.58 1.03
N TRP A 87 3.88 13.06 0.07
CA TRP A 87 2.63 12.37 0.35
C TRP A 87 2.81 11.18 1.30
N PHE A 88 3.80 10.31 1.06
CA PHE A 88 4.08 9.20 1.98
C PHE A 88 4.54 9.68 3.36
N SER A 89 5.31 10.77 3.45
CA SER A 89 5.76 11.30 4.74
C SER A 89 4.61 11.79 5.62
N GLU A 90 3.54 12.29 5.00
CA GLU A 90 2.34 12.78 5.68
C GLU A 90 1.34 11.66 5.98
N CYS A 91 1.16 10.73 5.03
CA CYS A 91 0.07 9.76 5.06
C CYS A 91 0.48 8.37 5.55
N ALA A 92 1.75 7.99 5.49
CA ALA A 92 2.18 6.65 5.88
C ALA A 92 2.24 6.48 7.40
N ALA A 93 1.61 5.42 7.90
CA ALA A 93 1.68 4.98 9.28
C ALA A 93 2.24 3.56 9.37
N SER A 94 2.96 3.25 10.45
CA SER A 94 3.41 1.88 10.71
C SER A 94 2.27 0.99 11.20
N ASP A 95 2.28 -0.29 10.84
CA ASP A 95 1.28 -1.30 11.21
C ASP A 95 0.96 -1.30 12.72
N GLY A 96 2.00 -1.22 13.57
CA GLY A 96 1.86 -1.17 15.03
C GLY A 96 1.32 0.15 15.58
N LYS A 97 1.56 1.29 14.92
CA LYS A 97 1.04 2.61 15.34
C LYS A 97 -0.37 2.90 14.84
N ALA A 98 -0.85 2.19 13.82
CA ALA A 98 -2.27 2.12 13.49
C ALA A 98 -3.08 1.56 14.67
N ALA A 99 -2.50 0.56 15.37
CA ALA A 99 -3.07 -0.03 16.57
C ALA A 99 -2.71 0.71 17.87
N GLU A 100 -1.57 1.38 18.04
CA GLU A 100 -1.26 2.10 19.29
C GLU A 100 -2.01 3.43 19.48
N ARG A 101 -2.57 4.01 18.39
CA ARG A 101 -3.63 5.00 18.56
C ARG A 101 -4.81 4.39 19.35
N VAL A 102 -4.91 3.05 19.54
CA VAL A 102 -6.00 2.24 20.15
C VAL A 102 -6.05 2.12 21.66
N ASN A 103 -5.00 2.44 22.40
CA ASN A 103 -4.96 2.15 23.84
C ASN A 103 -5.65 3.15 24.80
N GLY A 104 -6.55 4.00 24.30
CA GLY A 104 -7.55 4.67 25.14
C GLY A 104 -8.73 3.72 25.39
N LYS A 105 -8.93 3.27 26.63
CA LYS A 105 -9.86 2.20 27.04
C LYS A 105 -11.30 2.34 26.50
N SER A 106 -11.57 1.72 25.35
CA SER A 106 -12.90 1.22 24.88
C SER A 106 -12.72 0.31 23.65
N PRO A 107 -13.68 -0.62 23.36
CA PRO A 107 -13.48 -1.76 22.45
C PRO A 107 -13.15 -1.41 20.98
N VAL A 108 -12.57 -2.41 20.31
CA VAL A 108 -11.71 -2.31 19.14
C VAL A 108 -12.43 -2.68 17.84
N PHE A 109 -12.32 -1.81 16.83
CA PHE A 109 -12.52 -2.11 15.41
C PHE A 109 -11.35 -1.47 14.63
N VAL A 110 -10.86 -2.15 13.58
CA VAL A 110 -9.68 -1.72 12.81
C VAL A 110 -10.04 -0.49 11.96
N SER A 111 -9.94 0.67 12.60
CA SER A 111 -9.97 1.99 11.98
C SER A 111 -9.26 2.95 12.93
N ARG A 112 -8.05 3.41 12.61
CA ARG A 112 -7.44 4.66 13.13
C ARG A 112 -6.51 5.21 12.04
N GLY A 113 -6.60 6.47 11.61
CA GLY A 113 -7.19 7.63 12.27
C GLY A 113 -8.39 8.24 11.55
N PHE A 114 -9.34 8.70 12.35
CA PHE A 114 -10.02 9.96 12.06
C PHE A 114 -10.20 10.65 13.41
N SER A 115 -9.37 11.66 13.66
CA SER A 115 -9.72 12.72 14.59
C SER A 115 -10.54 13.71 13.77
N ALA A 116 -11.61 14.28 14.30
CA ALA A 116 -12.38 15.34 13.64
C ALA A 116 -11.52 16.58 13.28
N LYS A 117 -10.24 16.60 13.65
CA LYS A 117 -9.22 17.58 13.28
C LYS A 117 -8.25 17.17 12.15
N GLU A 118 -8.17 15.90 11.74
CA GLU A 118 -7.22 15.43 10.71
C GLU A 118 -7.94 15.18 9.37
N ARG A 119 -7.68 16.03 8.36
CA ARG A 119 -8.30 16.02 7.01
C ARG A 119 -7.51 15.19 5.96
N SER A 120 -6.70 14.22 6.38
CA SER A 120 -5.71 13.53 5.52
C SER A 120 -5.95 12.02 5.41
N PRO A 121 -5.64 11.39 4.27
CA PRO A 121 -5.75 9.94 4.09
C PRO A 121 -4.67 9.19 4.87
N VAL A 122 -4.92 7.91 5.18
CA VAL A 122 -3.98 7.04 5.91
C VAL A 122 -3.53 5.88 5.03
N PHE A 123 -2.21 5.73 4.90
CA PHE A 123 -1.55 4.62 4.21
C PHE A 123 -0.87 3.70 5.21
N VAL A 124 -1.20 2.41 5.19
CA VAL A 124 -0.60 1.36 6.02
C VAL A 124 0.08 0.37 5.10
N SER A 125 1.30 -0.05 5.45
CA SER A 125 2.12 -0.94 4.62
C SER A 125 2.39 -2.27 5.32
N ARG A 126 1.91 -3.37 4.74
CA ARG A 126 2.01 -4.71 5.33
C ARG A 126 2.86 -5.66 4.49
N GLY A 127 3.69 -6.46 5.16
CA GLY A 127 4.38 -7.62 4.58
C GLY A 127 3.82 -8.95 5.11
N PHE A 128 4.38 -10.06 4.62
CA PHE A 128 4.10 -11.39 5.19
C PHE A 128 5.04 -11.69 6.35
N SER A 129 4.49 -12.17 7.46
CA SER A 129 5.20 -12.76 8.60
C SER A 129 5.88 -14.08 8.23
N ALA A 130 6.81 -14.55 9.06
CA ALA A 130 7.46 -15.85 8.85
C ALA A 130 6.46 -17.01 8.77
N LYS A 131 5.38 -16.95 9.57
CA LYS A 131 4.31 -17.97 9.55
C LYS A 131 3.52 -17.94 8.26
N GLU A 132 3.07 -16.77 7.81
CA GLU A 132 2.35 -16.61 6.53
C GLU A 132 3.23 -17.08 5.35
N ARG A 133 4.53 -16.78 5.38
CA ARG A 133 5.48 -17.25 4.35
C ARG A 133 5.65 -18.76 4.33
N ALA A 134 5.71 -19.40 5.51
CA ALA A 134 5.78 -20.86 5.61
C ALA A 134 4.49 -21.53 5.09
N GLU A 135 3.34 -20.93 5.39
CA GLU A 135 2.06 -21.40 4.86
C GLU A 135 1.99 -21.27 3.34
N ILE A 136 2.37 -20.12 2.78
CA ILE A 136 2.43 -19.95 1.32
C ILE A 136 3.38 -20.98 0.69
N ALA A 137 4.55 -21.22 1.29
CA ALA A 137 5.50 -22.22 0.81
C ALA A 137 4.91 -23.63 0.79
N TYR A 138 4.14 -23.99 1.82
CA TYR A 138 3.45 -25.26 1.87
C TYR A 138 2.42 -25.40 0.74
N TRP A 139 1.54 -24.42 0.57
CA TRP A 139 0.51 -24.44 -0.47
C TRP A 139 1.11 -24.46 -1.87
N VAL A 140 2.11 -23.63 -2.15
CA VAL A 140 2.77 -23.57 -3.45
C VAL A 140 3.49 -24.87 -3.79
N ARG A 141 4.07 -25.56 -2.79
CA ARG A 141 4.81 -26.81 -3.02
C ARG A 141 3.91 -28.02 -3.19
N TYR A 142 2.83 -28.12 -2.41
CA TYR A 142 2.06 -29.36 -2.30
C TYR A 142 0.66 -29.28 -2.91
N GLN A 143 0.17 -28.07 -3.21
CA GLN A 143 -1.22 -27.84 -3.60
C GLN A 143 -1.35 -26.92 -4.83
N ALA A 144 -0.24 -26.56 -5.48
CA ALA A 144 -0.27 -25.79 -6.71
C ALA A 144 -0.90 -26.62 -7.85
N LEU A 145 -1.70 -25.96 -8.69
CA LEU A 145 -2.32 -26.56 -9.87
C LEU A 145 -1.31 -26.94 -10.95
N ASP A 146 -0.18 -26.23 -11.01
CA ASP A 146 0.94 -26.58 -11.87
C ASP A 146 1.94 -27.45 -11.08
N PRO A 147 2.03 -28.76 -11.37
CA PRO A 147 2.94 -29.66 -10.65
C PRO A 147 4.41 -29.44 -11.01
N ASN A 148 4.72 -28.69 -12.09
CA ASN A 148 6.08 -28.49 -12.58
C ASN A 148 6.68 -27.15 -12.15
N ILE A 149 6.09 -26.49 -11.15
CA ILE A 149 6.57 -25.21 -10.67
C ILE A 149 8.00 -25.32 -10.11
N SER A 150 8.94 -24.61 -10.73
CA SER A 150 10.36 -24.68 -10.36
C SER A 150 10.59 -24.24 -8.91
N THR A 151 11.61 -24.79 -8.25
CA THR A 151 11.99 -24.41 -6.87
C THR A 151 12.24 -22.90 -6.72
N ARG A 152 12.81 -22.27 -7.75
CA ARG A 152 13.03 -20.82 -7.79
C ARG A 152 11.70 -20.05 -7.76
N MET A 153 10.71 -20.52 -8.52
CA MET A 153 9.38 -19.92 -8.52
C MET A 153 8.66 -20.16 -7.18
N GLN A 154 8.78 -21.36 -6.60
CA GLN A 154 8.19 -21.64 -5.28
C GLN A 154 8.71 -20.68 -4.20
N LEU A 155 10.03 -20.45 -4.19
CA LEU A 155 10.66 -19.49 -3.29
C LEU A 155 10.17 -18.07 -3.55
N ALA A 156 10.11 -17.65 -4.82
CA ALA A 156 9.64 -16.31 -5.19
C ALA A 156 8.20 -16.05 -4.73
N LEU A 157 7.28 -17.00 -4.94
CA LEU A 157 5.88 -16.89 -4.54
C LEU A 157 5.69 -16.86 -3.02
N SER A 158 6.58 -17.53 -2.28
CA SER A 158 6.54 -17.54 -0.81
C SER A 158 7.19 -16.29 -0.22
N ALA A 159 8.16 -15.70 -0.93
CA ALA A 159 8.92 -14.55 -0.48
C ALA A 159 8.30 -13.21 -0.91
N SER A 160 7.40 -13.19 -1.89
CA SER A 160 6.88 -11.94 -2.46
C SER A 160 5.40 -12.02 -2.80
N ALA A 161 4.71 -10.88 -2.80
CA ALA A 161 3.36 -10.77 -3.37
C ALA A 161 3.46 -10.58 -4.89
N SER A 162 2.51 -11.15 -5.64
CA SER A 162 2.45 -10.96 -7.09
C SER A 162 1.91 -9.58 -7.46
N HIS A 163 2.46 -9.00 -8.54
CA HIS A 163 2.17 -7.64 -8.99
C HIS A 163 0.72 -7.44 -9.53
N HIS A 164 -0.02 -8.52 -9.81
CA HIS A 164 -1.31 -8.46 -10.50
C HIS A 164 -2.55 -8.36 -9.59
N GLN A 165 -2.40 -8.15 -8.28
CA GLN A 165 -3.54 -7.98 -7.38
C GLN A 165 -3.72 -6.52 -6.95
N LYS A 166 -4.82 -5.90 -7.39
CA LYS A 166 -5.26 -4.57 -6.98
C LYS A 166 -6.77 -4.67 -6.72
N SER A 167 -7.22 -4.22 -5.55
CA SER A 167 -8.63 -4.27 -5.16
C SER A 167 -9.03 -2.95 -4.52
N VAL A 168 -10.16 -2.39 -4.96
CA VAL A 168 -10.75 -1.19 -4.37
C VAL A 168 -12.09 -1.60 -3.79
N LEU A 169 -12.28 -1.37 -2.50
CA LEU A 169 -13.56 -1.55 -1.82
C LEU A 169 -14.13 -0.17 -1.50
N VAL A 170 -15.26 0.16 -2.13
CA VAL A 170 -16.05 1.36 -1.81
C VAL A 170 -17.28 0.88 -1.06
N ASP A 171 -17.44 1.34 0.17
CA ASP A 171 -18.55 0.96 1.03
C ASP A 171 -19.45 2.18 1.27
N TYR A 172 -20.70 2.04 0.83
CA TYR A 172 -21.76 3.01 1.03
C TYR A 172 -22.60 2.54 2.20
N GLU A 173 -22.31 3.04 3.41
CA GLU A 173 -23.26 2.87 4.51
C GLU A 173 -24.49 3.76 4.24
N LEU A 174 -25.62 3.11 3.91
CA LEU A 174 -26.96 3.71 3.80
C LEU A 174 -27.47 4.20 5.15
#